data_AF-A0A847E1J5-F1
#
_entry.id   AF-A0A847E1J5-F1
#
_cell.length_a   1.000
_cell.length_b   1.000
_cell.length_c   1.000
_cell.angle_alpha   90.00
_cell.angle_beta   90.00
_cell.angle_gamma   90.00
#
_symmetry.space_group_name_H-M   'P 1'
#
loop_
_entity.id
_entity.type
_entity.pdbx_description
1 polymer ?
#
loop_
_entity_poly.entity_id
_entity_poly.type
_entity_poly.pdbx_seq_one_letter_code
_entity_poly.pdbx_strand_id
1 'polypeptide(L)' 'SIVVPPENRLYLLSDGAYEIARPDGTLLNFDEFAGFVGTLEADGHEGCLDRLLDFVRRQAGPRALEDDLSIVRFVFRTAQ' A
#
# COMPACT_ATOMS: atom_id res chain seq x y z
N SER A 1 -12.85 16.76 -8.74
CA SER A 1 -13.04 16.19 -7.40
C SER A 1 -13.72 14.83 -7.55
N ILE A 2 -13.54 13.93 -6.57
CA ILE A 2 -14.21 12.63 -6.52
C ILE A 2 -14.93 12.50 -5.17
N VAL A 3 -16.10 11.87 -5.16
CA VAL A 3 -16.82 11.55 -3.92
C VAL A 3 -16.27 10.24 -3.38
N VAL A 4 -15.80 10.25 -2.13
CA VAL A 4 -15.40 9.05 -1.40
C VAL A 4 -16.51 8.72 -0.40
N PRO A 5 -17.23 7.60 -0.57
CA PRO A 5 -18.27 7.16 0.36
C PRO A 5 -17.75 6.96 1.80
N PRO A 6 -18.65 7.03 2.81
CA PRO A 6 -18.32 6.61 4.17
C PRO A 6 -17.84 5.16 4.22
N GLU A 7 -17.03 4.85 5.24
CA GLU A 7 -16.37 3.56 5.48
C GLU A 7 -15.33 3.14 4.45
N ASN A 8 -15.20 3.86 3.34
CA ASN A 8 -14.10 3.64 2.40
C ASN A 8 -12.76 4.13 2.96
N ARG A 9 -11.70 3.65 2.31
CA ARG A 9 -10.32 4.07 2.54
C ARG A 9 -9.75 4.69 1.29
N LEU A 10 -8.93 5.72 1.47
CA LEU A 10 -8.10 6.27 0.42
C LEU A 10 -6.63 6.08 0.83
N TYR A 11 -5.84 5.59 -0.12
CA TYR A 11 -4.39 5.50 0.02
C TYR A 11 -3.74 6.54 -0.88
N LEU A 12 -2.81 7.30 -0.30
CA LEU A 12 -1.89 8.15 -1.02
C LEU A 12 -0.50 7.54 -0.91
N LEU A 13 0.15 7.36 -2.05
CA LEU A 13 1.45 6.73 -2.19
C LEU A 13 2.42 7.71 -2.84
N SER A 14 3.67 7.74 -2.42
CA SER A 14 4.75 8.33 -3.23
C SER A 14 5.03 7.48 -4.47
N ASP A 15 5.71 8.07 -5.44
CA ASP A 15 6.24 7.39 -6.63
C ASP A 15 7.21 6.26 -6.29
N GLY A 16 7.99 6.37 -5.20
CA GLY A 16 8.81 5.28 -4.67
C GLY A 16 8.05 3.96 -4.37
N ALA A 17 6.70 3.99 -4.29
CA ALA A 17 5.88 2.78 -4.20
C ALA A 17 5.75 1.99 -5.52
N TYR A 18 6.05 2.61 -6.66
CA TYR A 18 5.90 2.04 -8.01
C TYR A 18 7.23 1.49 -8.57
N GLU A 19 8.36 1.82 -7.95
CA GLU A 19 9.71 1.43 -8.40
C GLU A 19 10.33 0.34 -7.52
N ILE A 20 9.51 -0.48 -6.84
CA ILE A 20 10.02 -1.55 -5.98
C ILE A 20 10.56 -2.69 -6.86
N ALA A 21 11.88 -2.69 -7.04
CA ALA A 21 12.61 -3.73 -7.75
C ALA A 21 12.74 -5.00 -6.91
N ARG A 22 12.41 -6.14 -7.53
CA ARG A 22 12.61 -7.47 -6.96
C ARG A 22 14.01 -8.00 -7.29
N PRO A 23 14.55 -8.94 -6.49
CA PRO A 23 15.85 -9.56 -6.76
C PRO A 23 15.96 -10.27 -8.12
N ASP A 24 14.83 -10.69 -8.70
CA ASP A 24 14.76 -11.33 -10.02
C ASP A 24 14.78 -10.33 -11.20
N GLY A 25 14.86 -9.03 -10.91
CA GLY A 25 14.87 -7.95 -11.90
C GLY A 25 13.48 -7.52 -12.37
N THR A 26 12.41 -8.10 -11.85
CA THR A 26 11.04 -7.62 -12.09
C THR A 26 10.70 -6.46 -11.15
N LEU A 27 9.65 -5.71 -11.48
CA LEU A 27 9.10 -4.66 -10.62
C LEU A 27 7.78 -5.15 -10.02
N LEU A 28 7.51 -4.78 -8.77
CA LEU A 28 6.17 -4.85 -8.21
C LEU A 28 5.27 -3.89 -9.00
N ASN A 29 4.29 -4.43 -9.72
CA ASN A 29 3.40 -3.59 -10.49
C ASN A 29 2.23 -3.05 -9.63
N PHE A 30 1.56 -2.03 -10.14
CA PHE A 30 0.45 -1.39 -9.44
C PHE A 30 -0.70 -2.34 -9.12
N ASP A 31 -1.05 -3.26 -10.03
CA ASP A 31 -2.18 -4.18 -9.82
C ASP A 31 -1.88 -5.18 -8.70
N GLU A 32 -0.64 -5.65 -8.59
CA GLU A 32 -0.18 -6.49 -7.47
C GLU A 32 -0.24 -5.74 -6.13
N PHE A 33 0.22 -4.49 -6.12
CA PHE A 33 0.16 -3.63 -4.94
C PHE A 33 -1.30 -3.37 -4.51
N ALA A 34 -2.13 -2.92 -5.45
CA ALA A 34 -3.54 -2.63 -5.23
C ALA A 34 -4.32 -3.88 -4.80
N GLY A 35 -4.00 -5.04 -5.39
CA GLY A 35 -4.53 -6.33 -5.00
C GLY A 35 -4.22 -6.66 -3.55
N PHE A 36 -2.97 -6.49 -3.12
CA PHE A 36 -2.58 -6.72 -1.72
C PHE A 36 -3.30 -5.76 -0.76
N VAL A 37 -3.37 -4.47 -1.09
CA VAL A 37 -4.12 -3.49 -0.29
C VAL A 37 -5.60 -3.89 -0.15
N GLY A 38 -6.22 -4.38 -1.24
CA GLY A 38 -7.58 -4.90 -1.21
C GLY A 38 -7.77 -6.06 -0.23
N THR A 39 -6.78 -6.97 -0.13
CA THR A 39 -6.83 -8.07 0.85
C THR A 39 -6.74 -7.56 2.29
N LEU A 40 -5.92 -6.54 2.56
CA LEU A 40 -5.77 -6.00 3.92
C LEU A 40 -7.05 -5.34 4.45
N GLU A 41 -7.79 -4.66 3.58
CA GLU A 41 -9.03 -3.97 3.98
C GLU A 41 -10.22 -4.92 4.14
N ALA A 42 -10.24 -6.05 3.42
CA ALA A 42 -11.25 -7.09 3.61
C ALA A 42 -11.21 -7.68 5.04
N ASP A 43 -10.02 -7.76 5.63
CA ASP A 43 -9.83 -8.33 6.97
C ASP A 43 -10.10 -7.32 8.12
N GLY A 44 -10.42 -6.06 7.81
CA GLY A 44 -10.86 -5.06 8.79
C GLY A 44 -9.83 -4.67 9.87
N HIS A 45 -8.55 -4.99 9.67
CA HIS A 45 -7.56 -5.00 10.76
C HIS A 45 -6.93 -3.64 11.12
N GLU A 46 -6.68 -3.48 12.42
CA GLU A 46 -5.64 -2.61 12.96
C GLU A 46 -4.24 -3.13 12.52
N GLY A 47 -3.32 -2.24 12.15
CA GLY A 47 -1.98 -2.63 11.65
C GLY A 47 -1.87 -2.85 10.13
N CYS A 48 -2.85 -2.40 9.34
CA CYS A 48 -2.80 -2.47 7.87
C CYS A 48 -1.50 -1.88 7.27
N LEU A 49 -1.05 -0.72 7.76
CA LEU A 49 0.16 -0.08 7.24
C LEU A 49 1.43 -0.87 7.54
N ASP A 50 1.54 -1.50 8.71
CA ASP A 50 2.69 -2.35 9.05
C ASP A 50 2.75 -3.58 8.14
N ARG A 51 1.60 -4.23 7.92
CA ARG A 51 1.51 -5.37 7.00
C ARG A 51 1.84 -4.98 5.55
N LEU A 52 1.42 -3.79 5.14
CA LEU A 52 1.74 -3.23 3.83
C LEU A 52 3.24 -2.95 3.69
N LEU A 53 3.85 -2.35 4.70
CA LEU A 53 5.28 -2.10 4.73
C LEU A 53 6.09 -3.41 4.71
N ASP A 54 5.66 -4.41 5.47
CA ASP A 54 6.28 -5.74 5.48
C ASP A 54 6.14 -6.45 4.13
N PHE A 55 4.99 -6.31 3.46
CA PHE A 55 4.81 -6.82 2.11
C PHE A 55 5.79 -6.19 1.14
N VAL A 56 5.90 -4.86 1.12
CA VAL A 56 6.83 -4.12 0.26
C VAL A 56 8.28 -4.57 0.51
N ARG A 57 8.69 -4.66 1.78
CA ARG A 57 10.03 -5.13 2.16
C ARG A 57 10.30 -6.55 1.67
N ARG A 58 9.32 -7.45 1.74
CA ARG A 58 9.45 -8.81 1.20
C ARG A 58 9.63 -8.84 -0.32
N GLN A 59 9.00 -7.91 -1.05
CA GLN A 59 9.18 -7.82 -2.51
C GLN A 59 10.59 -7.35 -2.88
N ALA A 60 11.13 -6.34 -2.18
CA ALA A 60 12.51 -5.87 -2.37
C ALA A 60 13.56 -6.92 -1.95
N GLY A 61 13.18 -7.82 -1.03
CA GLY A 61 14.07 -8.84 -0.50
C GLY A 61 15.11 -8.24 0.46
N PRO A 62 16.36 -8.73 0.49
CA PRO A 62 17.39 -8.20 1.38
C PRO A 62 17.93 -6.82 0.95
N ARG A 63 17.50 -6.30 -0.21
CA ARG A 63 17.89 -4.97 -0.68
C ARG A 63 17.10 -3.90 0.07
N ALA A 64 17.73 -2.75 0.29
CA ALA A 64 16.99 -1.55 0.66
C ALA A 64 16.06 -1.14 -0.48
N LEU A 65 14.99 -0.40 -0.16
CA LEU A 65 14.22 0.30 -1.17
C LEU A 65 15.13 1.29 -1.89
N GLU A 66 15.00 1.38 -3.21
CA GLU A 66 15.87 2.23 -4.04
C GLU A 66 15.47 3.71 -3.93
N ASP A 67 14.24 3.98 -3.47
CA ASP A 67 13.68 5.31 -3.23
C ASP A 67 12.86 5.35 -1.93
N ASP A 68 12.56 6.56 -1.47
CA ASP A 68 11.77 6.80 -0.27
C ASP A 68 10.30 6.40 -0.47
N LEU A 69 9.81 5.55 0.43
CA LEU A 69 8.42 5.11 0.46
C LEU A 69 7.62 5.88 1.50
N SER A 70 6.60 6.60 1.04
CA SER A 70 5.59 7.24 1.89
C SER A 70 4.21 6.68 1.59
N ILE A 71 3.48 6.33 2.64
CA ILE A 71 2.11 5.80 2.55
C ILE A 71 1.23 6.52 3.56
N VAL A 72 0.13 7.10 3.09
CA VAL A 72 -0.89 7.72 3.94
C VAL A 72 -2.22 7.04 3.70
N ARG A 73 -2.86 6.58 4.79
CA ARG A 73 -4.18 5.96 4.77
C ARG A 73 -5.20 6.89 5.41
N PHE A 74 -6.18 7.30 4.63
CA PHE A 74 -7.33 8.08 5.09
C PHE A 74 -8.51 7.15 5.36
N VAL A 75 -9.16 7.37 6.49
CA VAL A 75 -10.32 6.60 6.97
C VAL A 75 -11.52 7.55 6.97
N PHE A 76 -12.46 7.35 6.05
CA PHE A 76 -13.69 8.11 6.01
C PHE A 76 -14.72 7.38 6.87
N ARG A 77 -15.21 8.04 7.92
CA ARG A 77 -16.21 7.47 8.83
C ARG A 77 -17.51 8.26 8.71
N THR A 78 -18.63 7.59 8.94
CA THR A 78 -19.89 8.30 9.16
C THR A 78 -19.80 9.10 10.46
N ALA A 79 -20.30 10.34 10.47
CA ALA A 79 -20.41 11.12 11.70
C ALA A 79 -21.35 10.40 12.68
N GLN A 80 -20.95 10.32 13.95
CA GLN A 80 -21.81 9.79 15.02
C GLN A 80 -22.94 10.75 15.36
#